data_AF-A0A946DN39-F1
#
_entry.id   AF-A0A946DN39-F1
#
_cell.length_a   1.000
_cell.length_b   1.000
_cell.length_c   1.000
_cell.angle_alpha   90.00
_cell.angle_beta   90.00
_cell.angle_gamma   90.00
#
_symmetry.space_group_name_H-M   'P 1'
#
loop_
_entity.id
_entity.type
_entity.pdbx_description
1 polymer ?
#
loop_
_entity_poly.entity_id
_entity_poly.type
_entity_poly.pdbx_seq_one_letter_code
_entity_poly.pdbx_strand_id
1 'polypeptide(L)'
;MGKKAKTFLTRIYQGAVMGTADVVPGVSGATMALILGIYLELVNAIKSFDTKWLRAIFTMRWDIAIGRPHFMFVIPLLSGIGIAIIFFTQIVPLPKLLISHPEKIYSVFFGLIIGSIIFLLRSFRPITWKKFFFFAVGLALGFTVLSIVPSNYPDTPLFIFATGILGACAMISPGISGSFVLLLLGKYSVVLDAIGNIEPTILIPFILGFGVGICLFARLLSSIIQKFPTAFTLGIAGFLTASLYRIWPFQERIYTTLHGKLRLVSSSPELPVLSSTTLYSLVLVIIGVSIILIIQYFSQKKSVYSQQGKTS
;
A
#
# COMPACT_ATOMS: atom_id res chain seq x y z
N MET A 1 22.88 19.31 18.76
CA MET A 1 21.70 18.42 18.92
C MET A 1 22.10 17.16 19.67
N GLY A 2 21.41 16.79 20.76
CA GLY A 2 21.71 15.56 21.49
C GLY A 2 21.45 14.29 20.65
N LYS A 3 22.18 13.20 20.93
CA LYS A 3 22.10 11.91 20.21
C LYS A 3 20.65 11.38 20.12
N LYS A 4 19.84 11.58 21.16
CA LYS A 4 18.41 11.20 21.19
C LYS A 4 17.55 12.00 20.19
N ALA A 5 17.77 13.31 20.09
CA ALA A 5 17.01 14.17 19.16
C ALA A 5 17.34 13.83 17.70
N LYS A 6 18.61 13.53 17.40
CA LYS A 6 19.01 13.10 16.04
C LYS A 6 18.34 11.79 15.64
N THR A 7 18.31 10.80 16.54
CA THR A 7 17.59 9.54 16.30
C THR A 7 16.10 9.78 16.08
N PHE A 8 15.47 10.62 16.91
CA PHE A 8 14.05 10.94 16.78
C PHE A 8 13.70 11.56 15.42
N LEU A 9 14.44 12.59 14.98
CA LEU A 9 14.25 13.19 13.66
C LEU A 9 14.51 12.21 12.52
N THR A 10 15.51 11.33 12.67
CA THR A 10 15.78 10.29 11.67
C THR A 10 14.59 9.34 11.53
N ARG A 11 13.93 8.97 12.63
CA ARG A 11 12.72 8.13 12.60
C ARG A 11 11.54 8.84 11.96
N ILE A 12 11.37 10.15 12.20
CA ILE A 12 10.36 10.95 11.49
C ILE A 12 10.60 10.94 9.99
N TYR A 13 11.83 11.20 9.54
CA TYR A 13 12.19 11.15 8.13
C TYR A 13 11.91 9.78 7.51
N GLN A 14 12.31 8.71 8.20
CA GLN A 14 12.03 7.34 7.75
C GLN A 14 10.52 7.06 7.66
N GLY A 15 9.75 7.57 8.63
CA GLY A 15 8.29 7.51 8.62
C GLY A 15 7.68 8.26 7.45
N ALA A 16 8.19 9.44 7.09
CA ALA A 16 7.68 10.22 5.96
C ALA A 16 7.94 9.52 4.62
N VAL A 17 9.12 8.92 4.44
CA VAL A 17 9.44 8.12 3.24
C VAL A 17 8.53 6.89 3.15
N MET A 18 8.31 6.19 4.28
CA MET A 18 7.39 5.06 4.34
C MET A 18 5.95 5.47 4.05
N GLY A 19 5.47 6.57 4.66
CA GLY A 19 4.12 7.09 4.44
C GLY A 19 3.88 7.54 3.00
N THR A 20 4.90 8.10 2.34
CA THR A 20 4.85 8.42 0.90
C THR A 20 4.63 7.17 0.06
N ALA A 21 5.38 6.10 0.35
CA ALA A 21 5.19 4.81 -0.32
C ALA A 21 3.82 4.20 -0.04
N ASP A 22 3.31 4.33 1.18
CA ASP A 22 2.00 3.80 1.56
C ASP A 22 0.84 4.55 0.90
N VAL A 23 0.98 5.86 0.64
CA VAL A 23 -0.01 6.64 -0.11
C VAL A 23 0.03 6.30 -1.60
N VAL A 24 1.18 6.03 -2.19
CA VAL A 24 1.34 5.85 -3.64
C VAL A 24 1.12 4.39 -4.06
N PRO A 25 0.07 4.07 -4.85
CA PRO A 25 -0.20 2.72 -5.32
C PRO A 25 0.98 2.14 -6.11
N GLY A 26 1.32 0.88 -5.81
CA GLY A 26 2.42 0.16 -6.47
C GLY A 26 3.77 0.30 -5.76
N VAL A 27 3.91 1.22 -4.80
CA VAL A 27 5.07 1.27 -3.88
C VAL A 27 4.65 0.66 -2.54
N SER A 28 5.50 -0.16 -1.91
CA SER A 28 5.20 -0.81 -0.62
C SER A 28 5.98 -0.13 0.52
N GLY A 29 5.29 0.32 1.57
CA GLY A 29 5.94 0.88 2.77
C GLY A 29 6.88 -0.12 3.45
N ALA A 30 6.55 -1.41 3.44
CA ALA A 30 7.44 -2.48 3.91
C ALA A 30 8.76 -2.52 3.13
N THR A 31 8.72 -2.28 1.80
CA THR A 31 9.93 -2.17 0.98
C THR A 31 10.75 -0.93 1.33
N MET A 32 10.11 0.22 1.58
CA MET A 32 10.84 1.42 2.07
C MET A 32 11.47 1.18 3.43
N ALA A 33 10.75 0.55 4.36
CA ALA A 33 11.27 0.18 5.66
C ALA A 33 12.51 -0.72 5.56
N LEU A 34 12.53 -1.64 4.58
CA LEU A 34 13.69 -2.50 4.30
C LEU A 34 14.88 -1.68 3.76
N ILE A 35 14.63 -0.84 2.75
CA ILE A 35 15.66 0.06 2.17
C ILE A 35 16.24 0.99 3.23
N LEU A 36 15.42 1.48 4.15
CA LEU A 36 15.84 2.35 5.24
C LEU A 36 16.50 1.59 6.41
N GLY A 37 16.45 0.25 6.40
CA GLY A 37 17.04 -0.61 7.43
C GLY A 37 16.24 -0.70 8.72
N ILE A 38 14.96 -0.31 8.71
CA ILE A 38 14.08 -0.25 9.88
C ILE A 38 13.01 -1.34 9.92
N TYR A 39 12.96 -2.19 8.89
CA TYR A 39 11.94 -3.21 8.74
C TYR A 39 11.84 -4.16 9.95
N LEU A 40 12.98 -4.66 10.46
CA LEU A 40 12.98 -5.56 11.62
C LEU A 40 12.51 -4.84 12.89
N GLU A 41 12.94 -3.60 13.10
CA GLU A 41 12.48 -2.77 14.22
C GLU A 41 10.97 -2.52 14.14
N LEU A 42 10.45 -2.23 12.95
CA LEU A 42 9.02 -2.06 12.69
C LEU A 42 8.23 -3.33 13.00
N VAL A 43 8.68 -4.49 12.50
CA VAL A 43 8.01 -5.77 12.77
C VAL A 43 8.03 -6.09 14.27
N ASN A 44 9.14 -5.86 14.96
CA ASN A 44 9.23 -6.07 16.41
C ASN A 44 8.35 -5.09 17.18
N ALA A 45 8.29 -3.83 16.76
CA ALA A 45 7.39 -2.83 17.32
C ALA A 45 5.93 -3.24 17.16
N ILE A 46 5.50 -3.70 15.98
CA ILE A 46 4.15 -4.21 15.75
C ILE A 46 3.88 -5.43 16.66
N LYS A 47 4.80 -6.38 16.74
CA LYS A 47 4.67 -7.57 17.60
C LYS A 47 4.60 -7.25 19.10
N SER A 48 5.14 -6.11 19.53
CA SER A 48 5.09 -5.68 20.93
C SER A 48 3.67 -5.31 21.40
N PHE A 49 2.77 -4.97 20.47
CA PHE A 49 1.34 -4.81 20.72
C PHE A 49 0.64 -6.19 20.75
N ASP A 50 0.96 -6.99 21.74
CA ASP A 50 0.44 -8.35 21.90
C ASP A 50 -0.76 -8.43 22.87
N THR A 51 -1.28 -9.64 23.06
CA THR A 51 -2.38 -9.90 23.99
C THR A 51 -2.05 -9.53 25.44
N LYS A 52 -0.76 -9.54 25.82
CA LYS A 52 -0.30 -9.12 27.14
C LYS A 52 -0.38 -7.60 27.30
N TRP A 53 0.02 -6.85 26.27
CA TRP A 53 -0.15 -5.40 26.22
C TRP A 53 -1.64 -5.00 26.29
N LEU A 54 -2.50 -5.65 25.49
CA LEU A 54 -3.95 -5.41 25.54
C LEU A 54 -4.51 -5.71 26.93
N ARG A 55 -4.14 -6.84 27.54
CA ARG A 55 -4.56 -7.19 28.90
C ARG A 55 -4.07 -6.17 29.92
N ALA A 56 -2.87 -5.62 29.77
CA ALA A 56 -2.33 -4.59 30.66
C ALA A 56 -3.18 -3.31 30.64
N ILE A 57 -3.68 -2.91 29.47
CA ILE A 57 -4.60 -1.76 29.33
C ILE A 57 -5.91 -2.03 30.08
N PHE A 58 -6.55 -3.20 29.84
CA PHE A 58 -7.81 -3.54 30.51
C PHE A 58 -7.66 -3.76 32.02
N THR A 59 -6.46 -4.12 32.50
CA THR A 59 -6.15 -4.29 33.93
C THR A 59 -5.55 -3.03 34.57
N MET A 60 -5.54 -1.90 33.86
CA MET A 60 -4.98 -0.60 34.30
C MET A 60 -3.53 -0.66 34.78
N ARG A 61 -2.73 -1.60 34.26
CA ARG A 61 -1.30 -1.74 34.54
C ARG A 61 -0.47 -0.89 33.59
N TRP A 62 -0.39 0.40 33.91
CA TRP A 62 0.27 1.43 33.09
C TRP A 62 1.79 1.23 32.96
N ASP A 63 2.42 0.66 33.98
CA ASP A 63 3.82 0.26 33.98
C ASP A 63 4.15 -0.68 32.80
N ILE A 64 3.33 -1.71 32.61
CA ILE A 64 3.47 -2.67 31.51
C ILE A 64 2.97 -2.06 30.19
N ALA A 65 1.88 -1.31 30.22
CA ALA A 65 1.29 -0.72 29.03
C ALA A 65 2.22 0.29 28.34
N ILE A 66 3.01 1.06 29.12
CA ILE A 66 3.97 2.05 28.62
C ILE A 66 5.34 1.41 28.36
N GLY A 67 5.80 0.50 29.22
CA GLY A 67 7.15 -0.07 29.14
C GLY A 67 7.34 -1.14 28.06
N ARG A 68 6.27 -1.81 27.62
CA ARG A 68 6.36 -2.95 26.69
C ARG A 68 6.47 -2.55 25.21
N PRO A 69 5.67 -1.59 24.69
CA PRO A 69 5.77 -1.21 23.29
C PRO A 69 7.01 -0.36 23.00
N HIS A 70 7.55 -0.48 21.80
CA HIS A 70 8.68 0.33 21.34
C HIS A 70 8.25 1.78 21.00
N PHE A 71 7.65 2.51 21.93
CA PHE A 71 7.09 3.86 21.71
C PHE A 71 8.12 4.87 21.19
N MET A 72 9.37 4.78 21.64
CA MET A 72 10.48 5.62 21.15
C MET A 72 10.80 5.42 19.67
N PHE A 73 10.35 4.31 19.08
CA PHE A 73 10.41 4.04 17.64
C PHE A 73 9.08 4.36 16.96
N VAL A 74 7.96 3.88 17.52
CA VAL A 74 6.62 3.96 16.89
C VAL A 74 6.13 5.39 16.77
N ILE A 75 6.23 6.20 17.83
CA ILE A 75 5.71 7.57 17.84
C ILE A 75 6.33 8.41 16.73
N PRO A 76 7.67 8.59 16.65
CA PRO A 76 8.25 9.41 15.59
C PRO A 76 8.00 8.84 14.19
N LEU A 77 7.97 7.50 14.04
CA LEU A 77 7.66 6.88 12.75
C LEU A 77 6.24 7.22 12.30
N LEU A 78 5.24 7.06 13.18
CA LEU A 78 3.84 7.41 12.90
C LEU A 78 3.68 8.90 12.66
N SER A 79 4.41 9.77 13.37
CA SER A 79 4.44 11.21 13.07
C SER A 79 4.92 11.48 11.65
N GLY A 80 5.99 10.81 11.20
CA GLY A 80 6.46 10.89 9.82
C GLY A 80 5.42 10.42 8.80
N ILE A 81 4.78 9.28 9.05
CA ILE A 81 3.69 8.76 8.20
C ILE A 81 2.54 9.77 8.12
N GLY A 82 2.13 10.33 9.27
CA GLY A 82 1.10 11.37 9.34
C GLY A 82 1.47 12.62 8.53
N ILE A 83 2.71 13.09 8.62
CA ILE A 83 3.21 14.22 7.81
C ILE A 83 3.08 13.92 6.32
N ALA A 84 3.46 12.72 5.87
CA ALA A 84 3.33 12.33 4.47
C ALA A 84 1.86 12.30 4.02
N ILE A 85 0.96 11.74 4.84
CA ILE A 85 -0.46 11.71 4.50
C ILE A 85 -1.05 13.12 4.43
N ILE A 86 -0.73 14.00 5.38
CA ILE A 86 -1.16 15.41 5.35
C ILE A 86 -0.63 16.10 4.10
N PHE A 87 0.64 15.86 3.73
CA PHE A 87 1.21 16.40 2.51
C PHE A 87 0.43 15.98 1.26
N PHE A 88 0.08 14.70 1.12
CA PHE A 88 -0.68 14.17 -0.04
C PHE A 88 -2.20 14.37 0.02
N THR A 89 -2.71 14.99 1.09
CA THR A 89 -4.14 15.32 1.20
C THR A 89 -4.37 16.82 1.14
N GLN A 90 -3.48 17.62 1.72
CA GLN A 90 -3.62 19.09 1.84
C GLN A 90 -2.71 19.86 0.88
N ILE A 91 -1.45 19.45 0.69
CA ILE A 91 -0.47 20.20 -0.12
C ILE A 91 -0.52 19.75 -1.58
N VAL A 92 -0.40 18.46 -1.81
CA VAL A 92 -0.64 17.81 -3.11
C VAL A 92 -1.98 17.09 -2.96
N PRO A 93 -3.13 17.74 -3.20
CA PRO A 93 -4.44 17.17 -2.89
C PRO A 93 -4.78 16.04 -3.86
N LEU A 94 -4.18 14.88 -3.62
CA LEU A 94 -4.25 13.71 -4.49
C LEU A 94 -5.69 13.24 -4.74
N PRO A 95 -6.61 13.27 -3.75
CA PRO A 95 -8.03 13.00 -4.00
C PRO A 95 -8.66 13.94 -5.04
N LYS A 96 -8.28 15.23 -5.05
CA LYS A 96 -8.76 16.22 -6.04
C LYS A 96 -8.09 16.04 -7.39
N LEU A 97 -6.81 15.67 -7.42
CA LEU A 97 -6.07 15.41 -8.66
C LEU A 97 -6.57 14.15 -9.39
N LEU A 98 -7.06 13.15 -8.65
CA LEU A 98 -7.72 11.98 -9.22
C LEU A 98 -9.04 12.28 -9.96
N ILE A 99 -9.64 13.46 -9.72
CA ILE A 99 -10.87 13.89 -10.39
C ILE A 99 -10.55 14.92 -11.47
N SER A 100 -9.70 15.90 -11.17
CA SER A 100 -9.38 16.99 -12.10
C SER A 100 -8.35 16.60 -13.19
N HIS A 101 -7.46 15.66 -12.90
CA HIS A 101 -6.38 15.24 -13.80
C HIS A 101 -6.18 13.72 -13.78
N PRO A 102 -7.25 12.94 -14.00
CA PRO A 102 -7.20 11.50 -13.80
C PRO A 102 -6.21 10.82 -14.75
N GLU A 103 -6.11 11.21 -16.02
CA GLU A 103 -5.17 10.60 -16.98
C GLU A 103 -3.73 10.67 -16.48
N LYS A 104 -3.34 11.81 -15.90
CA LYS A 104 -1.98 12.03 -15.39
C LYS A 104 -1.69 11.15 -14.18
N ILE A 105 -2.59 11.14 -13.19
CA ILE A 105 -2.39 10.39 -11.95
C ILE A 105 -2.45 8.88 -12.20
N TYR A 106 -3.44 8.42 -12.96
CA TYR A 106 -3.53 7.01 -13.33
C TYR A 106 -2.35 6.56 -14.19
N SER A 107 -1.79 7.42 -15.05
CA SER A 107 -0.55 7.11 -15.80
C SER A 107 0.64 6.83 -14.88
N VAL A 108 0.84 7.66 -13.85
CA VAL A 108 1.89 7.42 -12.85
C VAL A 108 1.64 6.10 -12.12
N PHE A 109 0.42 5.87 -11.62
CA PHE A 109 0.08 4.64 -10.90
C PHE A 109 0.24 3.39 -11.77
N PHE A 110 -0.18 3.47 -13.03
CA PHE A 110 -0.03 2.42 -14.02
C PHE A 110 1.43 2.07 -14.26
N GLY A 111 2.29 3.09 -14.44
CA GLY A 111 3.74 2.89 -14.56
C GLY A 111 4.35 2.23 -13.32
N LEU A 112 3.99 2.68 -12.13
CA LEU A 112 4.48 2.10 -10.88
C LEU A 112 4.07 0.62 -10.74
N ILE A 113 2.83 0.28 -11.08
CA ILE A 113 2.34 -1.11 -10.99
C ILE A 113 3.00 -2.00 -12.05
N ILE A 114 3.21 -1.51 -13.27
CA ILE A 114 4.02 -2.21 -14.27
C ILE A 114 5.43 -2.48 -13.75
N GLY A 115 6.10 -1.47 -13.19
CA GLY A 115 7.44 -1.65 -12.61
C GLY A 115 7.45 -2.74 -11.54
N SER A 116 6.43 -2.77 -10.69
CA SER A 116 6.27 -3.80 -9.65
C SER A 116 6.03 -5.19 -10.24
N ILE A 117 5.18 -5.33 -11.25
CA ILE A 117 4.96 -6.61 -11.96
C ILE A 117 6.27 -7.11 -12.59
N ILE A 118 6.99 -6.26 -13.32
CA ILE A 118 8.25 -6.62 -13.99
C ILE A 118 9.24 -7.20 -12.97
N PHE A 119 9.35 -6.57 -11.81
CA PHE A 119 10.25 -7.02 -10.75
C PHE A 119 9.86 -8.35 -10.12
N LEU A 120 8.58 -8.52 -9.78
CA LEU A 120 8.08 -9.77 -9.22
C LEU A 120 8.32 -10.93 -10.20
N LEU A 121 8.08 -10.72 -11.50
CA LEU A 121 8.28 -11.75 -12.53
C LEU A 121 9.76 -12.06 -12.81
N ARG A 122 10.66 -11.06 -12.70
CA ARG A 122 12.11 -11.27 -12.88
C ARG A 122 12.71 -12.20 -11.81
N SER A 123 12.17 -12.17 -10.60
CA SER A 123 12.69 -12.92 -9.46
C SER A 123 12.55 -14.45 -9.59
N PHE A 124 11.78 -14.94 -10.56
CA PHE A 124 11.46 -16.37 -10.70
C PHE A 124 11.78 -16.96 -12.08
N ARG A 125 12.73 -16.41 -12.84
CA ARG A 125 13.22 -17.05 -14.08
C ARG A 125 14.10 -18.28 -13.77
N PRO A 126 14.08 -19.34 -14.60
CA PRO A 126 13.26 -19.53 -15.80
C PRO A 126 11.78 -19.84 -15.49
N ILE A 127 10.89 -19.48 -16.41
CA ILE A 127 9.45 -19.73 -16.30
C ILE A 127 9.19 -21.21 -16.61
N THR A 128 8.65 -21.93 -15.64
CA THR A 128 8.19 -23.32 -15.81
C THR A 128 6.67 -23.36 -15.87
N TRP A 129 6.09 -24.45 -16.38
CA TRP A 129 4.63 -24.61 -16.45
C TRP A 129 3.94 -24.43 -15.09
N LYS A 130 4.54 -24.96 -14.01
CA LYS A 130 4.03 -24.77 -12.63
C LYS A 130 4.01 -23.30 -12.21
N LYS A 131 5.04 -22.51 -12.57
CA LYS A 131 5.10 -21.07 -12.29
C LYS A 131 4.06 -20.30 -13.09
N PHE A 132 3.91 -20.63 -14.37
CA PHE A 132 2.87 -20.05 -15.22
C PHE A 132 1.47 -20.33 -14.67
N PHE A 133 1.21 -21.55 -14.19
CA PHE A 133 -0.07 -21.90 -13.55
C PHE A 133 -0.42 -20.98 -12.38
N PHE A 134 0.51 -20.75 -11.43
CA PHE A 134 0.22 -19.84 -10.30
C PHE A 134 -0.02 -18.39 -10.74
N PHE A 135 0.71 -17.91 -11.75
CA PHE A 135 0.46 -16.61 -12.34
C PHE A 135 -0.94 -16.54 -12.98
N ALA A 136 -1.31 -17.54 -13.78
CA ALA A 136 -2.60 -17.61 -14.45
C ALA A 136 -3.77 -17.69 -13.46
N VAL A 137 -3.63 -18.45 -12.37
CA VAL A 137 -4.62 -18.49 -11.28
C VAL A 137 -4.78 -17.11 -10.65
N GLY A 138 -3.67 -16.43 -10.35
CA GLY A 138 -3.69 -15.07 -9.82
C GLY A 138 -4.35 -14.06 -10.77
N LEU A 139 -4.06 -14.17 -12.07
CA LEU A 139 -4.68 -13.35 -13.12
C LEU A 139 -6.19 -13.58 -13.19
N ALA A 140 -6.63 -14.84 -13.22
CA ALA A 140 -8.04 -15.21 -13.25
C ALA A 140 -8.78 -14.71 -12.00
N LEU A 141 -8.22 -14.93 -10.80
CA LEU A 141 -8.76 -14.42 -9.54
C LEU A 141 -8.81 -12.88 -9.52
N GLY A 142 -7.80 -12.23 -10.08
CA GLY A 142 -7.80 -10.77 -10.23
C GLY A 142 -8.97 -10.29 -11.08
N PHE A 143 -9.17 -10.89 -12.26
CA PHE A 143 -10.29 -10.53 -13.12
C PHE A 143 -11.65 -10.81 -12.47
N THR A 144 -11.84 -11.95 -11.80
CA THR A 144 -13.11 -12.24 -11.12
C THR A 144 -13.41 -11.22 -10.02
N VAL A 145 -12.45 -10.94 -9.14
CA VAL A 145 -12.61 -9.93 -8.08
C VAL A 145 -12.92 -8.56 -8.69
N LEU A 146 -12.16 -8.14 -9.71
CA LEU A 146 -12.34 -6.82 -10.33
C LEU A 146 -13.66 -6.68 -11.10
N SER A 147 -14.22 -7.79 -11.58
CA SER A 147 -15.53 -7.81 -12.25
C SER A 147 -16.68 -7.78 -11.25
N ILE A 148 -16.49 -8.39 -10.07
CA ILE A 148 -17.48 -8.45 -9.00
C ILE A 148 -17.48 -7.18 -8.14
N VAL A 149 -16.41 -6.38 -8.15
CA VAL A 149 -16.32 -5.14 -7.36
C VAL A 149 -16.90 -3.95 -8.14
N PRO A 150 -18.20 -3.61 -8.02
CA PRO A 150 -18.72 -2.36 -8.56
C PRO A 150 -18.00 -1.18 -7.93
N SER A 151 -17.72 -0.17 -8.75
CA SER A 151 -17.20 1.13 -8.34
C SER A 151 -18.10 1.84 -7.33
N ASN A 152 -19.37 1.44 -7.23
CA ASN A 152 -20.40 2.02 -6.37
C ASN A 152 -20.66 1.29 -5.06
N TYR A 153 -19.75 0.43 -4.58
CA TYR A 153 -19.98 -0.22 -3.27
C TYR A 153 -20.32 0.83 -2.20
N PRO A 154 -21.35 0.64 -1.37
CA PRO A 154 -21.73 1.64 -0.38
C PRO A 154 -20.61 1.85 0.64
N ASP A 155 -20.46 3.08 1.11
CA ASP A 155 -19.54 3.44 2.20
C ASP A 155 -20.12 3.07 3.57
N THR A 156 -20.71 1.88 3.68
CA THR A 156 -21.18 1.43 4.99
C THR A 156 -19.98 1.26 5.92
N PRO A 157 -20.13 1.57 7.22
CA PRO A 157 -19.08 1.36 8.20
C PRO A 157 -18.50 -0.05 8.16
N LEU A 158 -19.34 -1.07 7.93
CA LEU A 158 -18.90 -2.47 7.82
C LEU A 158 -17.99 -2.70 6.62
N PHE A 159 -18.30 -2.12 5.46
CA PHE A 159 -17.47 -2.27 4.27
C PHE A 159 -16.14 -1.52 4.42
N ILE A 160 -16.15 -0.33 5.01
CA ILE A 160 -14.93 0.43 5.32
C ILE A 160 -14.07 -0.32 6.34
N PHE A 161 -14.67 -0.96 7.34
CA PHE A 161 -13.98 -1.85 8.28
C PHE A 161 -13.32 -3.04 7.57
N ALA A 162 -14.04 -3.75 6.70
CA ALA A 162 -13.48 -4.84 5.91
C ALA A 162 -12.35 -4.37 4.98
N THR A 163 -12.50 -3.19 4.38
CA THR A 163 -11.48 -2.52 3.58
C THR A 163 -10.22 -2.25 4.41
N GLY A 164 -10.37 -1.80 5.66
CA GLY A 164 -9.25 -1.64 6.61
C GLY A 164 -8.51 -2.95 6.88
N ILE A 165 -9.24 -4.05 7.09
CA ILE A 165 -8.63 -5.39 7.27
C ILE A 165 -7.79 -5.77 6.06
N LEU A 166 -8.36 -5.68 4.85
CA LEU A 166 -7.67 -6.04 3.61
C LEU A 166 -6.46 -5.14 3.34
N GLY A 167 -6.59 -3.83 3.60
CA GLY A 167 -5.50 -2.86 3.49
C GLY A 167 -4.33 -3.19 4.42
N ALA A 168 -4.61 -3.54 5.69
CA ALA A 168 -3.58 -3.94 6.65
C ALA A 168 -2.84 -5.20 6.21
N CYS A 169 -3.55 -6.21 5.70
CA CYS A 169 -2.94 -7.43 5.17
C CYS A 169 -1.91 -7.13 4.07
N ALA A 170 -2.26 -6.23 3.16
CA ALA A 170 -1.38 -5.82 2.07
C ALA A 170 -0.17 -5.01 2.54
N MET A 171 -0.35 -4.09 3.50
CA MET A 171 0.73 -3.21 3.98
C MET A 171 1.83 -3.96 4.75
N ILE A 172 1.52 -5.09 5.37
CA ILE A 172 2.52 -5.91 6.07
C ILE A 172 3.35 -6.75 5.10
N SER A 173 2.79 -7.13 3.95
CA SER A 173 3.44 -8.01 2.98
C SER A 173 4.44 -7.22 2.11
N PRO A 174 5.75 -7.53 2.16
CA PRO A 174 6.72 -6.89 1.29
C PRO A 174 6.33 -7.08 -0.19
N GLY A 175 6.32 -5.98 -0.94
CA GLY A 175 6.01 -6.00 -2.38
C GLY A 175 4.52 -5.91 -2.74
N ILE A 176 3.62 -5.84 -1.74
CA ILE A 176 2.21 -5.47 -1.95
C ILE A 176 1.98 -4.08 -1.32
N SER A 177 1.23 -3.24 -2.02
CA SER A 177 0.92 -1.89 -1.58
C SER A 177 -0.51 -1.82 -1.02
N GLY A 178 -0.67 -1.27 0.19
CA GLY A 178 -2.00 -1.09 0.80
C GLY A 178 -2.89 -0.15 0.01
N SER A 179 -2.34 0.99 -0.43
CA SER A 179 -3.04 1.96 -1.29
C SER A 179 -3.49 1.35 -2.60
N PHE A 180 -2.74 0.40 -3.15
CA PHE A 180 -3.18 -0.35 -4.33
C PHE A 180 -4.43 -1.20 -4.04
N VAL A 181 -4.49 -1.91 -2.91
CA VAL A 181 -5.70 -2.66 -2.53
C VAL A 181 -6.89 -1.72 -2.35
N LEU A 182 -6.70 -0.56 -1.70
CA LEU A 182 -7.74 0.46 -1.59
C LEU A 182 -8.20 0.99 -2.96
N LEU A 183 -7.27 1.14 -3.91
CA LEU A 183 -7.56 1.62 -5.26
C LEU A 183 -8.43 0.61 -6.02
N LEU A 184 -8.14 -0.69 -5.89
CA LEU A 184 -8.95 -1.73 -6.50
C LEU A 184 -10.34 -1.85 -5.90
N LEU A 185 -10.46 -1.64 -4.59
CA LEU A 185 -11.74 -1.61 -3.90
C LEU A 185 -12.53 -0.31 -4.17
N GLY A 186 -11.96 0.65 -4.92
CA GLY A 186 -12.57 1.95 -5.19
C GLY A 186 -12.68 2.84 -3.95
N LYS A 187 -11.96 2.52 -2.86
CA LYS A 187 -11.99 3.25 -1.58
C LYS A 187 -10.78 4.12 -1.33
N TYR A 188 -9.82 4.13 -2.25
CA TYR A 188 -8.60 4.93 -2.11
C TYR A 188 -8.86 6.42 -1.89
N SER A 189 -9.62 7.06 -2.79
CA SER A 189 -9.96 8.49 -2.65
C SER A 189 -10.83 8.75 -1.43
N VAL A 190 -11.77 7.85 -1.12
CA VAL A 190 -12.66 7.94 0.05
C VAL A 190 -11.87 7.94 1.35
N VAL A 191 -10.94 7.00 1.53
CA VAL A 191 -10.11 6.89 2.73
C VAL A 191 -9.12 8.06 2.83
N LEU A 192 -8.45 8.44 1.73
CA LEU A 192 -7.54 9.58 1.75
C LEU A 192 -8.24 10.90 2.05
N ASP A 193 -9.40 11.15 1.44
CA ASP A 193 -10.20 12.34 1.71
C ASP A 193 -10.72 12.35 3.15
N ALA A 194 -11.13 11.19 3.68
CA ALA A 194 -11.52 11.06 5.09
C ALA A 194 -10.37 11.32 6.06
N ILE A 195 -9.14 10.91 5.73
CA ILE A 195 -7.96 11.23 6.57
C ILE A 195 -7.65 12.73 6.48
N GLY A 196 -7.67 13.30 5.27
CA GLY A 196 -7.37 14.72 5.04
C GLY A 196 -8.34 15.66 5.76
N ASN A 197 -9.63 15.32 5.76
CA ASN A 197 -10.68 16.14 6.37
C ASN A 197 -11.11 15.66 7.76
N ILE A 198 -10.47 14.60 8.30
CA ILE A 198 -10.80 13.99 9.59
C ILE A 198 -12.29 13.63 9.66
N GLU A 199 -12.76 12.79 8.74
CA GLU A 199 -14.16 12.34 8.66
C GLU A 199 -14.37 11.07 9.54
N PRO A 200 -14.92 11.17 10.77
CA PRO A 200 -14.86 10.09 11.74
C PRO A 200 -15.71 8.87 11.36
N THR A 201 -16.78 9.08 10.59
CA THR A 201 -17.69 8.05 10.09
C THR A 201 -16.99 7.02 9.21
N ILE A 202 -15.92 7.42 8.52
CA ILE A 202 -15.10 6.56 7.66
C ILE A 202 -13.82 6.16 8.41
N LEU A 203 -13.19 7.11 9.10
CA LEU A 203 -11.88 6.90 9.73
C LEU A 203 -11.94 5.89 10.88
N ILE A 204 -12.96 5.95 11.74
CA ILE A 204 -13.07 5.04 12.89
C ILE A 204 -13.24 3.58 12.45
N PRO A 205 -14.21 3.22 11.57
CA PRO A 205 -14.33 1.86 11.09
C PRO A 205 -13.07 1.39 10.35
N PHE A 206 -12.45 2.27 9.56
CA PHE A 206 -11.22 1.95 8.83
C PHE A 206 -10.07 1.59 9.79
N ILE A 207 -9.79 2.43 10.79
CA ILE A 207 -8.72 2.21 11.77
C ILE A 207 -8.97 0.93 12.58
N LEU A 208 -10.21 0.69 13.02
CA LEU A 208 -10.56 -0.54 13.74
C LEU A 208 -10.31 -1.78 12.88
N GLY A 209 -10.77 -1.75 11.62
CA GLY A 209 -10.53 -2.83 10.66
C GLY A 209 -9.05 -3.03 10.39
N PHE A 210 -8.30 -1.94 10.22
CA PHE A 210 -6.87 -1.96 10.03
C PHE A 210 -6.13 -2.63 11.21
N GLY A 211 -6.46 -2.22 12.43
CA GLY A 211 -5.89 -2.83 13.65
C GLY A 211 -6.20 -4.33 13.76
N VAL A 212 -7.44 -4.72 13.48
CA VAL A 212 -7.85 -6.14 13.44
C VAL A 212 -7.07 -6.91 12.37
N GLY A 213 -6.90 -6.34 11.17
CA GLY A 213 -6.15 -6.95 10.07
C GLY A 213 -4.68 -7.17 10.42
N ILE A 214 -4.02 -6.19 11.05
CA ILE A 214 -2.65 -6.35 11.55
C ILE A 214 -2.57 -7.52 12.54
N CYS A 215 -3.48 -7.61 13.50
CA CYS A 215 -3.46 -8.64 14.53
C CYS A 215 -3.76 -10.05 14.01
N LEU A 216 -4.80 -10.20 13.19
CA LEU A 216 -5.28 -11.51 12.72
C LEU A 216 -4.41 -12.08 11.60
N PHE A 217 -4.07 -11.26 10.61
CA PHE A 217 -3.49 -11.76 9.37
C PHE A 217 -1.98 -11.69 9.29
N ALA A 218 -1.29 -10.95 10.18
CA ALA A 218 0.17 -10.92 10.19
C ALA A 218 0.78 -12.33 10.34
N ARG A 219 0.18 -13.20 11.17
CA ARG A 219 0.69 -14.56 11.41
C ARG A 219 0.32 -15.53 10.29
N LEU A 220 -0.92 -15.48 9.82
CA LEU A 220 -1.41 -16.36 8.75
C LEU A 220 -0.69 -16.06 7.43
N LEU A 221 -0.64 -14.78 7.04
CA LEU A 221 -0.03 -14.37 5.78
C LEU A 221 1.48 -14.62 5.79
N SER A 222 2.17 -14.31 6.89
CA SER A 222 3.59 -14.67 7.06
C SER A 222 3.81 -16.18 6.89
N SER A 223 2.90 -17.01 7.40
CA SER A 223 3.02 -18.47 7.28
C SER A 223 2.84 -18.94 5.82
N ILE A 224 1.89 -18.35 5.09
CA ILE A 224 1.66 -18.67 3.67
C ILE A 224 2.84 -18.24 2.81
N ILE A 225 3.35 -17.01 3.01
CA ILE A 225 4.48 -16.48 2.24
C ILE A 225 5.74 -17.33 2.48
N GLN A 226 5.99 -17.78 3.71
CA GLN A 226 7.15 -18.62 4.02
C GLN A 226 7.02 -20.04 3.47
N LYS A 227 5.81 -20.63 3.50
CA LYS A 227 5.57 -21.99 2.98
C LYS A 227 5.50 -22.04 1.45
N PHE A 228 4.93 -21.01 0.82
CA PHE A 228 4.66 -20.96 -0.62
C PHE A 228 5.11 -19.64 -1.27
N PRO A 229 6.38 -19.22 -1.13
CA PRO A 229 6.84 -17.90 -1.59
C PRO A 229 6.67 -17.71 -3.11
N THR A 230 6.99 -18.75 -3.89
CA THR A 230 6.87 -18.73 -5.35
C THR A 230 5.42 -18.63 -5.80
N ALA A 231 4.53 -19.45 -5.23
CA ALA A 231 3.12 -19.46 -5.62
C ALA A 231 2.44 -18.14 -5.24
N PHE A 232 2.69 -17.64 -4.04
CA PHE A 232 2.15 -16.37 -3.57
C PHE A 232 2.62 -15.21 -4.45
N THR A 233 3.92 -15.10 -4.71
CA THR A 233 4.48 -13.98 -5.47
C THR A 233 3.98 -13.97 -6.92
N LEU A 234 3.92 -15.13 -7.57
CA LEU A 234 3.40 -15.24 -8.93
C LEU A 234 1.88 -15.01 -8.99
N GLY A 235 1.13 -15.49 -8.00
CA GLY A 235 -0.30 -15.21 -7.88
C GLY A 235 -0.57 -13.70 -7.74
N ILE A 236 0.19 -13.01 -6.90
CA ILE A 236 0.10 -11.55 -6.78
C ILE A 236 0.52 -10.86 -8.08
N ALA A 237 1.60 -11.28 -8.74
CA ALA A 237 1.97 -10.71 -10.03
C ALA A 237 0.87 -10.85 -11.09
N GLY A 238 0.18 -12.01 -11.13
CA GLY A 238 -1.00 -12.22 -11.97
C GLY A 238 -2.15 -11.29 -11.59
N PHE A 239 -2.45 -11.19 -10.30
CA PHE A 239 -3.50 -10.29 -9.78
C PHE A 239 -3.22 -8.81 -10.09
N LEU A 240 -1.97 -8.35 -9.91
CA LEU A 240 -1.52 -7.02 -10.31
C LEU A 240 -1.66 -6.82 -11.82
N THR A 241 -1.38 -7.85 -12.63
CA THR A 241 -1.54 -7.76 -14.09
C THR A 241 -3.02 -7.57 -14.46
N ALA A 242 -3.95 -8.28 -13.81
CA ALA A 242 -5.39 -8.07 -14.02
C ALA A 242 -5.82 -6.64 -13.65
N SER A 243 -5.23 -6.08 -12.59
CA SER A 243 -5.55 -4.73 -12.14
C SER A 243 -5.23 -3.62 -13.13
N LEU A 244 -4.26 -3.84 -14.04
CA LEU A 244 -3.89 -2.87 -15.06
C LEU A 244 -5.09 -2.43 -15.89
N TYR A 245 -6.06 -3.33 -16.10
CA TYR A 245 -7.33 -3.00 -16.76
C TYR A 245 -8.12 -1.90 -16.02
N ARG A 246 -8.23 -2.03 -14.69
CA ARG A 246 -9.01 -1.11 -13.84
C ARG A 246 -8.32 0.24 -13.65
N ILE A 247 -7.00 0.27 -13.73
CA ILE A 247 -6.20 1.49 -13.53
C ILE A 247 -5.63 2.04 -14.84
N TRP A 248 -6.14 1.56 -15.98
CA TRP A 248 -5.76 2.07 -17.28
C TRP A 248 -5.95 3.61 -17.33
N PRO A 249 -4.98 4.39 -17.83
CA PRO A 249 -5.05 5.84 -17.70
C PRO A 249 -6.19 6.49 -18.49
N PHE A 250 -6.55 5.90 -19.63
CA PHE A 250 -7.54 6.44 -20.55
C PHE A 250 -8.88 5.74 -20.33
N GLN A 251 -9.76 6.38 -19.57
CA GLN A 251 -11.05 5.81 -19.23
C GLN A 251 -12.13 6.87 -19.39
N GLU A 252 -13.28 6.45 -19.89
CA GLU A 252 -14.51 7.22 -19.73
C GLU A 252 -14.94 7.10 -18.27
N ARG A 253 -15.04 8.23 -17.58
CA ARG A 253 -15.31 8.29 -16.14
C ARG A 253 -16.61 9.03 -15.88
N ILE A 254 -17.57 8.33 -15.30
CA ILE A 254 -18.86 8.90 -14.90
C ILE A 254 -18.77 9.22 -13.42
N TYR A 255 -18.89 10.50 -13.09
CA TYR A 255 -18.94 10.97 -11.70
C TYR A 255 -20.38 11.31 -11.30
N THR A 256 -20.76 11.00 -10.07
CA THR A 256 -22.02 11.48 -9.48
C THR A 256 -21.77 12.13 -8.13
N THR A 257 -22.66 13.03 -7.74
CA THR A 257 -22.60 13.71 -6.44
C THR A 257 -23.33 12.87 -5.40
N LEU A 258 -22.58 12.21 -4.51
CA LEU A 258 -23.14 11.51 -3.34
C LEU A 258 -22.77 12.32 -2.09
N HIS A 259 -23.79 12.73 -1.31
CA HIS A 259 -23.61 13.55 -0.10
C HIS A 259 -22.76 14.82 -0.32
N GLY A 260 -22.96 15.51 -1.44
CA GLY A 260 -22.23 16.74 -1.77
C GLY A 260 -20.77 16.55 -2.23
N LYS A 261 -20.29 15.32 -2.40
CA LYS A 261 -18.95 15.00 -2.93
C LYS A 261 -19.06 14.30 -4.29
N LEU A 262 -18.24 14.73 -5.26
CA LEU A 262 -18.09 14.07 -6.55
C LEU A 262 -17.40 12.71 -6.38
N ARG A 263 -18.01 11.64 -6.90
CA ARG A 263 -17.50 10.28 -6.76
C ARG A 263 -17.56 9.53 -8.07
N LEU A 264 -16.54 8.72 -8.33
CA LEU A 264 -16.45 7.88 -9.53
C LEU A 264 -17.44 6.72 -9.42
N VAL A 265 -18.39 6.66 -10.36
CA VAL A 265 -19.47 5.67 -10.40
C VAL A 265 -19.17 4.53 -11.35
N SER A 266 -18.62 4.87 -12.51
CA SER A 266 -18.23 3.91 -13.54
C SER A 266 -16.97 4.39 -14.24
N SER A 267 -16.14 3.43 -14.64
CA SER A 267 -14.95 3.66 -15.44
C SER A 267 -14.81 2.56 -16.49
N SER A 268 -14.91 2.92 -17.77
CA SER A 268 -14.69 2.02 -18.91
C SER A 268 -13.36 2.36 -19.58
N PRO A 269 -12.43 1.40 -19.75
CA PRO A 269 -11.22 1.64 -20.52
C PRO A 269 -11.52 1.98 -21.98
N GLU A 270 -10.87 3.02 -22.48
CA GLU A 270 -10.95 3.45 -23.88
C GLU A 270 -9.58 3.40 -24.54
N LEU A 271 -9.59 3.31 -25.87
CA LEU A 271 -8.37 3.45 -26.66
C LEU A 271 -7.95 4.93 -26.68
N PRO A 272 -6.68 5.24 -26.40
CA PRO A 272 -6.22 6.61 -26.39
C PRO A 272 -6.20 7.20 -27.80
N VAL A 273 -6.80 8.37 -27.97
CA VAL A 273 -6.63 9.19 -29.16
C VAL A 273 -5.24 9.83 -29.13
N LEU A 274 -4.51 9.82 -30.25
CA LEU A 274 -3.22 10.49 -30.38
C LEU A 274 -3.37 11.99 -30.13
N SER A 275 -2.93 12.43 -28.95
CA SER A 275 -3.03 13.81 -28.48
C SER A 275 -1.83 14.15 -27.60
N SER A 276 -1.65 15.44 -27.30
CA SER A 276 -0.63 15.88 -26.34
C SER A 276 -0.80 15.19 -24.98
N THR A 277 -2.04 15.02 -24.51
CA THR A 277 -2.36 14.30 -23.26
C THR A 277 -1.85 12.87 -23.29
N THR A 278 -2.06 12.15 -24.38
CA THR A 278 -1.57 10.77 -24.55
C THR A 278 -0.05 10.70 -24.49
N LEU A 279 0.64 11.65 -25.13
CA LEU A 279 2.11 11.70 -25.12
C LEU A 279 2.66 11.98 -23.71
N TYR A 280 2.09 12.94 -22.98
CA TYR A 280 2.49 13.20 -21.59
C TYR A 280 2.18 12.01 -20.67
N SER A 281 1.04 11.35 -20.84
CA SER A 281 0.67 10.15 -20.09
C SER A 281 1.66 9.01 -20.29
N LEU A 282 2.12 8.77 -21.52
CA LEU A 282 3.16 7.75 -21.80
C LEU A 282 4.48 8.07 -21.11
N VAL A 283 4.90 9.34 -21.11
CA VAL A 283 6.11 9.77 -20.38
C VAL A 283 5.96 9.51 -18.88
N LEU A 284 4.79 9.82 -18.30
CA LEU A 284 4.51 9.55 -16.89
C LEU A 284 4.50 8.07 -16.55
N VAL A 285 3.99 7.21 -17.43
CA VAL A 285 4.07 5.74 -17.29
C VAL A 285 5.54 5.31 -17.24
N ILE A 286 6.37 5.78 -18.16
CA ILE A 286 7.80 5.44 -18.21
C ILE A 286 8.49 5.89 -16.91
N ILE A 287 8.23 7.12 -16.46
CA ILE A 287 8.76 7.64 -15.19
C ILE A 287 8.35 6.74 -14.03
N GLY A 288 7.07 6.34 -13.94
CA GLY A 288 6.58 5.43 -12.90
C GLY A 288 7.31 4.08 -12.92
N VAL A 289 7.48 3.47 -14.10
CA VAL A 289 8.24 2.22 -14.23
C VAL A 289 9.67 2.41 -13.74
N SER A 290 10.35 3.46 -14.19
CA SER A 290 11.73 3.75 -13.82
C SER A 290 11.90 3.96 -12.31
N ILE A 291 11.00 4.69 -11.65
CA ILE A 291 11.02 4.92 -10.20
C ILE A 291 11.05 3.58 -9.46
N ILE A 292 10.15 2.66 -9.81
CA ILE A 292 10.07 1.37 -9.11
C ILE A 292 11.30 0.52 -9.35
N LEU A 293 11.80 0.44 -10.59
CA LEU A 293 13.00 -0.32 -10.91
C LEU A 293 14.22 0.21 -10.15
N ILE A 294 14.35 1.53 -10.01
CA ILE A 294 15.43 2.17 -9.23
C ILE A 294 15.30 1.82 -7.75
N ILE A 295 14.11 2.01 -7.16
CA ILE A 295 13.82 1.68 -5.77
C ILE A 295 14.19 0.22 -5.46
N GLN A 296 13.79 -0.68 -6.34
CA GLN A 296 14.01 -2.11 -6.16
C GLN A 296 15.47 -2.52 -6.35
N TYR A 297 16.19 -1.88 -7.26
CA TYR A 297 17.63 -2.06 -7.41
C TYR A 297 18.36 -1.76 -6.08
N PHE A 298 18.01 -0.66 -5.41
CA PHE A 298 18.57 -0.34 -4.09
C PHE A 298 18.13 -1.31 -2.99
N SER A 299 16.88 -1.79 -3.04
CA SER A 299 16.36 -2.79 -2.10
C SER A 299 17.12 -4.11 -2.16
N GLN A 300 17.34 -4.66 -3.37
CA GLN A 300 18.07 -5.92 -3.56
C GLN A 300 19.50 -5.84 -3.03
N LYS A 301 20.21 -4.74 -3.32
CA LYS A 301 21.58 -4.54 -2.81
C LYS A 301 21.62 -4.63 -1.29
N LYS A 302 20.69 -3.97 -0.59
CA LYS A 302 20.69 -3.93 0.88
C LYS A 302 20.24 -5.25 1.53
N SER A 303 19.32 -5.98 0.90
CA SER A 303 18.89 -7.31 1.38
C SER A 303 20.04 -8.34 1.38
N VAL A 304 20.95 -8.28 0.39
CA VAL A 304 22.12 -9.17 0.31
C VAL A 304 23.13 -8.85 1.44
N TYR A 305 23.40 -7.57 1.69
CA TYR A 305 24.31 -7.15 2.78
C TYR A 305 23.76 -7.50 4.18
N SER A 306 22.44 -7.46 4.40
CA SER A 306 21.83 -7.83 5.68
C SER A 306 21.93 -9.32 6.00
N GLN A 307 22.14 -10.20 5.01
CA GLN A 307 22.34 -11.63 5.24
C GLN A 307 23.82 -12.00 5.47
N GLN A 308 24.76 -11.31 4.82
CA GLN A 308 26.20 -11.55 4.99
C GLN A 308 26.75 -11.06 6.35
N GLY A 309 26.19 -10.00 6.94
CA GLY A 309 26.57 -9.53 8.28
C GLY A 309 26.08 -10.41 9.44
N LYS A 310 25.42 -11.55 9.17
CA LYS A 310 25.01 -12.55 10.17
C LYS A 310 25.86 -13.82 10.15
N THR A 311 26.80 -13.93 9.21
CA THR A 311 27.74 -15.05 9.08
C THR A 311 29.17 -14.70 9.46
N SER A 312 29.39 -13.55 10.10
CA SER A 312 30.67 -13.10 10.64
C SER A 312 30.58 -12.91 12.15
#